data_AF-A0LZY1-F1
#
_entry.id   AF-A0LZY1-F1
#
_cell.length_a   1.000
_cell.length_b   1.000
_cell.length_c   1.000
_cell.angle_alpha   90.00
_cell.angle_beta   90.00
_cell.angle_gamma   90.00
#
_symmetry.space_group_name_H-M   'P 1'
#
loop_
_entity.id
_entity.type
_entity.pdbx_description
1 polymer ?
#
loop_
_entity_poly.entity_id
_entity_poly.type
_entity_poly.pdbx_seq_one_letter_code
_entity_poly.pdbx_strand_id
1 'polypeptide(L)'
;MKFKISKPENNWYSIKIEDESFQWELYASGIPENPITILCENLILTINGLETSTRFNLEPEEFILVLKKHKNQYNLEIFCPKKGGSIFSKSGKFEKIILPIYRGIKNLTSSNNSSEEINYEKVKKLEDLIREKKLENKFQIDAYNIVDWKSFHKEFKNKLKFPNYYGKNMDAWIDCIDEISENSDVVIRIKNSRSLKNKNPEIFNSLIECSEFVNTRKIDQGEKNRVILDLE
;
A
#
# COMPACT_ATOMS: atom_id res chain seq x y z
N MET A 1 3.23 13.29 2.75
CA MET A 1 2.54 13.83 1.57
C MET A 1 1.04 13.65 1.67
N LYS A 2 0.30 14.73 1.45
CA LYS A 2 -1.13 14.75 1.15
C LYS A 2 -1.28 15.08 -0.33
N PHE A 3 -2.21 14.41 -1.00
CA PHE A 3 -2.56 14.65 -2.39
C PHE A 3 -4.06 14.93 -2.44
N LYS A 4 -4.45 16.14 -2.83
CA LYS A 4 -5.84 16.59 -2.87
C LYS A 4 -6.21 16.87 -4.31
N ILE A 5 -7.42 16.48 -4.68
CA ILE A 5 -8.00 16.78 -5.99
C ILE A 5 -9.36 17.41 -5.73
N SER A 6 -9.63 18.55 -6.37
CA SER A 6 -10.93 19.20 -6.35
C SER A 6 -11.32 19.62 -7.77
N LYS A 7 -12.61 19.85 -7.98
CA LYS A 7 -13.16 20.37 -9.22
C LYS A 7 -13.72 21.77 -8.94
N PRO A 8 -12.91 22.83 -9.09
CA PRO A 8 -13.36 24.20 -8.84
C PRO A 8 -14.45 24.63 -9.84
N GLU A 9 -14.33 24.22 -11.10
CA GLU A 9 -15.23 24.61 -12.20
C GLU A 9 -15.41 23.45 -13.20
N ASN A 10 -16.35 23.58 -14.14
CA ASN A 10 -16.58 22.57 -15.17
C ASN A 10 -15.31 22.34 -16.00
N ASN A 11 -14.94 21.07 -16.19
CA ASN A 11 -13.73 20.64 -16.90
C ASN A 11 -12.40 21.16 -16.35
N TRP A 12 -12.35 21.74 -15.15
CA TRP A 12 -11.10 22.14 -14.52
C TRP A 12 -10.89 21.41 -13.20
N TYR A 13 -9.66 20.95 -12.98
CA TYR A 13 -9.25 20.22 -11.80
C TYR A 13 -8.15 20.98 -11.08
N SER A 14 -8.26 21.16 -9.76
CA SER A 14 -7.13 21.55 -8.92
C SER A 14 -6.47 20.29 -8.35
N ILE A 15 -5.17 20.16 -8.56
CA ILE A 15 -4.34 19.12 -7.92
C ILE A 15 -3.37 19.82 -6.97
N LYS A 16 -3.45 19.45 -5.69
CA LYS A 16 -2.60 20.01 -4.64
C LYS A 16 -1.79 18.94 -3.94
N ILE A 17 -0.49 19.16 -3.83
CA ILE A 17 0.45 18.34 -3.08
C ILE A 17 0.99 19.13 -1.89
N GLU A 18 0.88 18.56 -0.71
CA GLU A 18 1.45 19.10 0.53
C GLU A 18 2.37 18.05 1.16
N ASP A 19 3.62 18.40 1.38
CA ASP A 19 4.65 17.61 2.08
C ASP A 19 5.42 18.51 3.04
N GLU A 20 6.26 17.96 3.93
CA GLU A 20 6.82 18.64 5.12
C GLU A 20 7.28 20.09 4.89
N SER A 21 8.00 20.36 3.81
CA SER A 21 8.47 21.69 3.41
C SER A 21 8.05 22.09 1.98
N PHE A 22 7.11 21.35 1.38
CA PHE A 22 6.72 21.54 -0.03
C PHE A 22 5.21 21.68 -0.16
N GLN A 23 4.77 22.76 -0.80
CA GLN A 23 3.38 22.94 -1.19
C GLN A 23 3.33 23.36 -2.65
N TRP A 24 2.49 22.67 -3.41
CA TRP A 24 2.30 22.94 -4.82
C TRP A 24 0.86 22.68 -5.21
N GLU A 25 0.32 23.55 -6.04
CA GLU A 25 -1.03 23.46 -6.57
C GLU A 25 -1.00 23.82 -8.06
N LEU A 26 -1.74 23.05 -8.85
CA LEU A 26 -1.90 23.28 -10.28
C LEU A 26 -3.38 23.20 -10.64
N TYR A 27 -3.76 23.89 -11.71
CA TYR A 27 -5.05 23.72 -12.36
C TYR A 27 -4.85 22.96 -13.68
N ALA A 28 -5.69 21.99 -13.99
CA ALA A 28 -5.58 21.19 -15.21
C ALA A 28 -6.90 21.17 -15.96
N SER A 29 -6.82 21.35 -17.28
CA SER A 29 -7.95 21.15 -18.17
C SER A 29 -8.32 19.67 -18.25
N GLY A 30 -9.61 19.37 -18.25
CA GLY A 30 -10.21 18.07 -18.53
C GLY A 30 -10.45 17.81 -20.01
N ILE A 31 -10.04 18.74 -20.89
CA ILE A 31 -10.21 18.70 -22.34
C ILE A 31 -8.82 18.65 -22.99
N PRO A 32 -8.60 17.81 -24.03
CA PRO A 32 -9.56 16.87 -24.63
C PRO A 32 -9.76 15.59 -23.81
N GLU A 33 -8.81 15.24 -22.94
CA GLU A 33 -8.86 14.06 -22.09
C GLU A 33 -8.83 14.45 -20.61
N ASN A 34 -9.61 13.77 -19.79
CA ASN A 34 -9.65 14.01 -18.36
C ASN A 34 -8.36 13.49 -17.69
N PRO A 35 -7.51 14.36 -17.12
CA PRO A 35 -6.23 13.97 -16.54
C PRO A 35 -6.40 13.09 -15.28
N ILE A 36 -7.55 13.16 -14.60
CA ILE A 36 -7.85 12.31 -13.44
C ILE A 36 -8.16 10.87 -13.88
N THR A 37 -8.83 10.70 -15.02
CA THR A 37 -9.06 9.38 -15.62
C THR A 37 -7.71 8.74 -15.99
N ILE A 38 -6.82 9.50 -16.64
CA ILE A 38 -5.47 9.04 -17.00
C ILE A 38 -4.65 8.72 -15.74
N LEU A 39 -4.70 9.58 -14.71
CA LEU A 39 -4.04 9.31 -13.43
C LEU A 39 -4.52 8.02 -12.77
N CYS A 40 -5.83 7.74 -12.83
CA CYS A 40 -6.40 6.50 -12.31
C CYS A 40 -5.82 5.26 -13.02
N GLU A 41 -5.74 5.29 -14.36
CA GLU A 41 -5.15 4.20 -15.15
C GLU A 41 -3.68 4.01 -14.85
N ASN A 42 -2.93 5.11 -14.84
CA ASN A 42 -1.50 5.10 -14.56
C ASN A 42 -1.22 4.58 -13.15
N LEU A 43 -2.08 4.87 -12.17
CA LEU A 43 -1.96 4.31 -10.83
C LEU A 43 -2.18 2.79 -10.82
N ILE A 44 -3.17 2.28 -11.55
CA ILE A 44 -3.41 0.83 -11.71
C ILE A 44 -2.18 0.15 -12.34
N LEU A 45 -1.70 0.69 -13.45
CA LEU A 45 -0.54 0.16 -14.18
C LEU A 45 0.74 0.20 -13.32
N THR A 46 0.95 1.27 -12.55
CA THR A 46 2.10 1.40 -11.65
C THR A 46 2.06 0.40 -10.51
N ILE A 47 0.90 0.16 -9.89
CA ILE A 47 0.76 -0.85 -8.83
C ILE A 47 1.20 -2.22 -9.35
N ASN A 48 0.89 -2.51 -10.62
CA ASN A 48 1.28 -3.72 -11.34
C ASN A 48 2.72 -3.72 -11.88
N GLY A 49 3.48 -2.65 -11.65
CA GLY A 49 4.93 -2.61 -11.91
C GLY A 49 5.36 -1.87 -13.18
N LEU A 50 4.44 -1.20 -13.87
CA LEU A 50 4.79 -0.38 -15.03
C LEU A 50 5.21 1.03 -14.61
N GLU A 51 6.16 1.61 -15.33
CA GLU A 51 6.42 3.04 -15.26
C GLU A 51 5.36 3.78 -16.08
N THR A 52 4.80 4.85 -15.50
CA THR A 52 3.72 5.61 -16.14
C THR A 52 3.89 7.12 -15.94
N SER A 53 3.24 7.90 -16.80
CA SER A 53 3.25 9.36 -16.71
C SER A 53 1.88 9.95 -17.03
N THR A 54 1.38 10.84 -16.17
CA THR A 54 0.17 11.63 -16.41
C THR A 54 0.54 13.07 -16.73
N ARG A 55 0.03 13.58 -17.85
CA ARG A 55 0.21 14.98 -18.25
C ARG A 55 -0.95 15.82 -17.72
N PHE A 56 -0.62 16.94 -17.10
CA PHE A 56 -1.54 17.97 -16.67
C PHE A 56 -1.29 19.22 -17.52
N ASN A 57 -2.24 19.53 -18.40
CA ASN A 57 -2.15 20.67 -19.31
C ASN A 57 -2.73 21.92 -18.66
N LEU A 58 -1.92 22.97 -18.53
CA LEU A 58 -2.32 24.31 -18.13
C LEU A 58 -1.68 25.32 -19.08
N GLU A 59 -2.31 25.72 -20.18
CA GLU A 59 -1.67 26.67 -21.09
C GLU A 59 -1.18 27.94 -20.35
N PRO A 60 0.11 28.31 -20.45
CA PRO A 60 1.14 27.76 -21.34
C PRO A 60 2.07 26.70 -20.70
N GLU A 61 1.93 26.35 -19.42
CA GLU A 61 2.76 25.36 -18.70
C GLU A 61 2.19 23.92 -18.76
N GLU A 62 3.07 22.94 -18.94
CA GLU A 62 2.71 21.51 -18.80
C GLU A 62 3.41 20.97 -17.56
N PHE A 63 2.69 20.15 -16.78
CA PHE A 63 3.28 19.38 -15.69
C PHE A 63 3.07 17.90 -15.92
N ILE A 64 4.12 17.12 -15.74
CA ILE A 64 4.10 15.67 -15.94
C ILE A 64 4.34 15.01 -14.59
N LEU A 65 3.37 14.23 -14.14
CA LEU A 65 3.49 13.38 -12.98
C LEU A 65 3.97 12.00 -13.43
N VAL A 66 5.15 11.59 -12.99
CA VAL A 66 5.74 10.29 -13.31
C VAL A 66 5.65 9.39 -12.08
N LEU A 67 5.18 8.17 -12.29
CA LEU A 67 5.09 7.13 -11.27
C LEU A 67 5.93 5.93 -11.70
N LYS A 68 6.83 5.51 -10.83
CA LYS A 68 7.69 4.34 -11.04
C LYS A 68 7.56 3.40 -9.87
N LYS A 69 7.57 2.10 -10.14
CA LYS A 69 7.74 1.07 -9.13
C LYS A 69 9.10 0.41 -9.32
N HIS A 70 9.92 0.40 -8.27
CA HIS A 70 11.17 -0.35 -8.26
C HIS A 70 11.20 -1.23 -7.01
N LYS A 71 11.21 -2.55 -7.21
CA LYS A 71 11.01 -3.55 -6.14
C LYS A 71 9.74 -3.21 -5.35
N ASN A 72 9.90 -2.80 -4.10
CA ASN A 72 8.80 -2.48 -3.18
C ASN A 72 8.70 -0.98 -2.85
N GLN A 73 9.41 -0.13 -3.60
CA GLN A 73 9.30 1.31 -3.49
C GLN A 73 8.60 1.88 -4.71
N TYR A 74 7.82 2.91 -4.45
CA TYR A 74 7.23 3.78 -5.45
C TYR A 74 7.97 5.10 -5.44
N ASN A 75 8.27 5.63 -6.62
CA ASN A 75 8.77 6.98 -6.81
C ASN A 75 7.69 7.78 -7.53
N LEU A 76 7.35 8.92 -6.95
CA LEU A 76 6.54 9.96 -7.54
C LEU A 76 7.45 11.14 -7.86
N GLU A 77 7.43 11.56 -9.12
CA GLU A 77 8.14 12.74 -9.59
C GLU A 77 7.18 13.67 -10.33
N ILE A 78 7.36 14.98 -10.15
CA ILE A 78 6.66 16.00 -10.93
C ILE A 78 7.70 16.80 -11.70
N PHE A 79 7.53 16.82 -13.01
CA PHE A 79 8.40 17.48 -13.95
C PHE A 79 7.66 18.62 -14.65
N CYS A 80 8.35 19.74 -14.88
CA CYS A 80 7.87 20.82 -15.73
C CYS A 80 8.85 21.00 -16.89
N PRO A 81 8.49 20.62 -18.14
CA PRO A 81 9.41 20.68 -19.29
C PRO A 81 10.00 22.06 -19.50
N LYS A 82 9.20 23.12 -19.31
CA LYS A 82 9.65 24.51 -19.47
C LYS A 82 10.68 24.94 -18.43
N LYS A 83 10.63 24.38 -17.22
CA LYS A 83 11.57 24.69 -16.14
C LYS A 83 12.81 23.79 -16.17
N GLY A 84 12.87 22.83 -17.10
CA GLY A 84 14.04 21.98 -17.35
C GLY A 84 14.39 21.02 -16.21
N GLY A 85 13.46 20.77 -15.27
CA GLY A 85 13.77 19.98 -14.08
C GLY A 85 12.57 19.46 -13.30
N SER A 86 12.89 18.54 -12.39
CA SER A 86 11.98 18.01 -11.36
C SER A 86 11.67 19.10 -10.35
N ILE A 87 10.39 19.38 -10.11
CA ILE A 87 9.96 20.33 -9.08
C ILE A 87 9.60 19.64 -7.77
N PHE A 88 9.40 18.32 -7.82
CA PHE A 88 9.09 17.49 -6.67
C PHE A 88 9.48 16.05 -6.94
N SER A 89 10.13 15.41 -5.99
CA SER A 89 10.30 13.95 -5.99
C SER A 89 10.07 13.41 -4.59
N LYS A 90 9.37 12.28 -4.51
CA LYS A 90 9.18 11.55 -3.26
C LYS A 90 9.18 10.05 -3.54
N SER A 91 10.00 9.33 -2.78
CA SER A 91 10.02 7.88 -2.78
C SER A 91 9.44 7.32 -1.48
N GLY A 92 8.81 6.16 -1.57
CA GLY A 92 8.28 5.47 -0.39
C GLY A 92 7.49 4.22 -0.72
N LYS A 93 7.04 3.52 0.33
CA LYS A 93 6.15 2.36 0.19
C LYS A 93 4.76 2.77 -0.31
N PHE A 94 3.95 1.77 -0.64
CA PHE A 94 2.58 1.91 -1.13
C PHE A 94 1.75 2.93 -0.33
N GLU A 95 1.83 2.92 1.00
CA GLU A 95 1.08 3.79 1.89
C GLU A 95 1.50 5.27 1.82
N LYS A 96 2.76 5.53 1.46
CA LYS A 96 3.34 6.87 1.44
C LYS A 96 3.15 7.57 0.10
N ILE A 97 3.03 6.81 -0.99
CA ILE A 97 2.93 7.34 -2.37
C ILE A 97 1.57 7.05 -3.00
N ILE A 98 1.17 5.78 -3.08
CA ILE A 98 -0.05 5.36 -3.79
C ILE A 98 -1.33 5.74 -3.02
N LEU A 99 -1.37 5.47 -1.70
CA LEU A 99 -2.59 5.74 -0.92
C LEU A 99 -2.99 7.23 -0.88
N PRO A 100 -2.08 8.20 -0.75
CA PRO A 100 -2.44 9.62 -0.86
C PRO A 100 -3.10 9.96 -2.19
N ILE A 101 -2.56 9.49 -3.32
CA ILE A 101 -3.10 9.76 -4.66
C ILE A 101 -4.49 9.12 -4.81
N TYR A 102 -4.62 7.84 -4.45
CA TYR A 102 -5.91 7.13 -4.45
C TYR A 102 -6.97 7.87 -3.62
N ARG A 103 -6.62 8.35 -2.42
CA ARG A 103 -7.55 9.11 -1.58
C ARG A 103 -7.99 10.41 -2.25
N GLY A 104 -7.09 11.10 -2.95
CA GLY A 104 -7.42 12.28 -3.74
C GLY A 104 -8.47 11.98 -4.82
N ILE A 105 -8.27 10.89 -5.58
CA ILE A 105 -9.22 10.43 -6.61
C ILE A 105 -10.56 10.04 -5.97
N LYS A 106 -10.54 9.21 -4.91
CA LYS A 106 -11.75 8.73 -4.23
C LYS A 106 -12.60 9.87 -3.68
N ASN A 107 -11.96 10.86 -3.05
CA ASN A 107 -12.65 12.02 -2.49
C ASN A 107 -13.37 12.80 -3.58
N LEU A 108 -12.71 13.05 -4.72
CA LEU A 108 -13.33 13.72 -5.86
C LEU A 108 -14.55 12.94 -6.38
N THR A 109 -14.44 11.63 -6.52
CA THR A 109 -15.53 10.78 -7.05
C THR A 109 -16.69 10.61 -6.07
N SER A 110 -16.45 10.75 -4.76
CA SER A 110 -17.50 10.64 -3.73
C SER A 110 -18.36 11.91 -3.66
N SER A 111 -17.83 13.05 -4.11
CA SER A 111 -18.51 14.35 -4.05
C SER A 111 -19.25 14.74 -5.34
N ASN A 112 -18.99 14.05 -6.46
CA ASN A 112 -19.60 14.36 -7.76
C ASN A 112 -20.65 13.30 -8.13
N ASN A 113 -21.93 13.72 -8.20
CA ASN A 113 -23.05 12.87 -8.65
C ASN A 113 -23.13 12.70 -10.19
N SER A 114 -22.19 13.26 -10.97
CA SER A 114 -22.22 13.18 -12.43
C SER A 114 -21.34 12.03 -12.94
N SER A 115 -22.00 11.02 -13.46
CA SER A 115 -21.45 9.79 -14.05
C SER A 115 -20.64 9.98 -15.35
N GLU A 116 -20.54 11.21 -15.87
CA GLU A 116 -20.11 11.45 -17.26
C GLU A 116 -18.66 11.88 -17.43
N GLU A 117 -17.95 12.34 -16.39
CA GLU A 117 -16.60 12.91 -16.58
C GLU A 117 -15.44 12.03 -16.09
N ILE A 118 -15.63 11.26 -15.02
CA ILE A 118 -14.61 10.34 -14.50
C ILE A 118 -15.10 8.91 -14.72
N ASN A 119 -14.28 8.09 -15.35
CA ASN A 119 -14.65 6.71 -15.64
C ASN A 119 -14.79 5.90 -14.34
N TYR A 120 -16.03 5.72 -13.88
CA TYR A 120 -16.36 5.02 -12.64
C TYR A 120 -15.87 3.56 -12.64
N GLU A 121 -15.90 2.87 -13.77
CA GLU A 121 -15.40 1.51 -13.87
C GLU A 121 -13.90 1.43 -13.58
N LYS A 122 -13.11 2.38 -14.09
CA LYS A 122 -11.66 2.47 -13.82
C LYS A 122 -11.41 2.78 -12.34
N VAL A 123 -12.18 3.69 -11.75
CA VAL A 123 -12.10 4.00 -10.31
C VAL A 123 -12.40 2.75 -9.49
N LYS A 124 -13.47 2.02 -9.82
CA LYS A 124 -13.83 0.77 -9.15
C LYS A 124 -12.72 -0.28 -9.24
N LYS A 125 -12.13 -0.47 -10.43
CA LYS A 125 -10.97 -1.37 -10.62
C LYS A 125 -9.79 -0.97 -9.73
N LEU A 126 -9.50 0.33 -9.64
CA LEU A 126 -8.49 0.85 -8.73
C LEU A 126 -8.86 0.56 -7.26
N GLU A 127 -10.11 0.76 -6.84
CA GLU A 127 -10.54 0.48 -5.47
C GLU A 127 -10.34 -1.00 -5.09
N ASP A 128 -10.72 -1.90 -5.98
CA ASP A 128 -10.55 -3.35 -5.80
C ASP A 128 -9.06 -3.71 -5.67
N LEU A 129 -8.20 -3.17 -6.55
CA LEU A 129 -6.75 -3.39 -6.50
C LEU A 129 -6.12 -2.82 -5.21
N ILE A 130 -6.55 -1.64 -4.77
CA ILE A 130 -6.10 -1.06 -3.49
C ILE A 130 -6.55 -1.92 -2.31
N ARG A 131 -7.76 -2.49 -2.36
CA ARG A 131 -8.27 -3.40 -1.32
C ARG A 131 -7.43 -4.67 -1.26
N GLU A 132 -7.16 -5.30 -2.41
CA GLU A 132 -6.31 -6.49 -2.50
C GLU A 132 -4.91 -6.21 -1.94
N LYS A 133 -4.29 -5.09 -2.33
CA LYS A 133 -2.97 -4.71 -1.82
C LYS A 133 -2.94 -4.45 -0.31
N LYS A 134 -4.01 -3.91 0.27
CA LYS A 134 -4.14 -3.75 1.73
C LYS A 134 -4.35 -5.07 2.48
N LEU A 135 -4.78 -6.12 1.79
CA LEU A 135 -5.06 -7.44 2.37
C LEU A 135 -3.91 -8.43 2.16
N GLU A 136 -2.98 -8.14 1.25
CA GLU A 136 -1.88 -9.04 0.84
C GLU A 136 -1.09 -9.63 2.03
N ASN A 137 -1.01 -8.91 3.16
CA ASN A 137 -0.29 -9.34 4.35
C ASN A 137 -1.17 -9.38 5.62
N LYS A 138 -2.47 -9.63 5.45
CA LYS A 138 -3.39 -9.91 6.56
C LYS A 138 -3.78 -11.38 6.55
N PHE A 139 -3.36 -12.10 7.58
CA PHE A 139 -3.53 -13.53 7.71
C PHE A 139 -4.45 -13.86 8.87
N GLN A 140 -5.24 -14.92 8.71
CA GLN A 140 -6.09 -15.45 9.77
C GLN A 140 -5.74 -16.91 10.02
N ILE A 141 -5.37 -17.20 11.26
CA ILE A 141 -5.03 -18.52 11.79
C ILE A 141 -6.12 -18.91 12.80
N ASP A 142 -6.60 -20.15 12.73
CA ASP A 142 -7.48 -20.69 13.77
C ASP A 142 -6.67 -21.55 14.74
N ALA A 143 -6.60 -21.13 16.00
CA ALA A 143 -5.88 -21.83 17.06
C ALA A 143 -6.38 -23.26 17.28
N TYR A 144 -7.63 -23.59 16.92
CA TYR A 144 -8.12 -24.97 17.03
C TYR A 144 -7.42 -25.94 16.07
N ASN A 145 -6.82 -25.44 14.99
CA ASN A 145 -6.04 -26.27 14.08
C ASN A 145 -4.63 -26.58 14.62
N ILE A 146 -4.24 -25.99 15.76
CA ILE A 146 -2.90 -26.09 16.33
C ILE A 146 -2.96 -26.92 17.61
N VAL A 147 -2.60 -28.19 17.48
CA VAL A 147 -2.56 -29.16 18.60
C VAL A 147 -1.14 -29.45 19.08
N ASP A 148 -0.13 -29.18 18.25
CA ASP A 148 1.29 -29.44 18.47
C ASP A 148 2.15 -28.56 17.54
N TRP A 149 3.48 -28.63 17.67
CA TRP A 149 4.42 -27.90 16.81
C TRP A 149 4.28 -28.23 15.33
N LYS A 150 3.96 -29.49 14.99
CA LYS A 150 3.81 -29.92 13.59
C LYS A 150 2.60 -29.26 12.92
N SER A 151 1.48 -29.20 13.63
CA SER A 151 0.25 -28.53 13.18
C SER A 151 0.38 -27.02 13.17
N PHE A 152 1.11 -26.42 14.13
CA PHE A 152 1.49 -25.00 14.10
C PHE A 152 2.20 -24.65 12.78
N HIS A 153 3.31 -25.33 12.49
CA HIS A 153 4.11 -25.05 11.29
C HIS A 153 3.36 -25.34 9.99
N LYS A 154 2.47 -26.35 9.99
CA LYS A 154 1.60 -26.66 8.86
C LYS A 154 0.58 -25.54 8.61
N GLU A 155 -0.10 -25.07 9.66
CA GLU A 155 -1.13 -24.05 9.57
C GLU A 155 -0.53 -22.72 9.08
N PHE A 156 0.58 -22.29 9.68
CA PHE A 156 1.27 -21.06 9.25
C PHE A 156 1.82 -21.17 7.82
N LYS A 157 2.49 -22.27 7.46
CA LYS A 157 2.96 -22.47 6.08
C LYS A 157 1.83 -22.35 5.06
N ASN A 158 0.68 -22.97 5.33
CA ASN A 158 -0.45 -22.95 4.42
C ASN A 158 -1.10 -21.57 4.32
N LYS A 159 -1.32 -20.91 5.46
CA LYS A 159 -2.05 -19.63 5.52
C LYS A 159 -1.22 -18.45 5.04
N LEU A 160 0.08 -18.44 5.36
CA LEU A 160 1.01 -17.38 4.96
C LEU A 160 1.76 -17.72 3.67
N LYS A 161 1.48 -18.88 3.06
CA LYS A 161 2.11 -19.36 1.83
C LYS A 161 3.64 -19.39 1.90
N PHE A 162 4.18 -19.84 3.03
CA PHE A 162 5.64 -20.01 3.20
C PHE A 162 6.20 -20.97 2.12
N PRO A 163 7.48 -20.80 1.74
CA PRO A 163 8.09 -21.58 0.68
C PRO A 163 8.07 -23.09 0.94
N ASN A 164 8.20 -23.87 -0.14
CA ASN A 164 8.20 -25.33 -0.06
C ASN A 164 9.31 -25.86 0.86
N TYR A 165 10.45 -25.18 0.89
CA TYR A 165 11.63 -25.48 1.70
C TYR A 165 11.56 -24.93 3.14
N TYR A 166 10.41 -24.46 3.62
CA TYR A 166 10.23 -24.01 5.01
C TYR A 166 10.67 -25.07 6.04
N GLY A 167 11.60 -24.69 6.93
CA GLY A 167 12.31 -25.57 7.87
C GLY A 167 11.49 -26.12 9.05
N LYS A 168 10.26 -25.61 9.27
CA LYS A 168 9.33 -26.04 10.34
C LYS A 168 9.95 -25.98 11.75
N ASN A 169 10.64 -24.88 12.02
CA ASN A 169 11.10 -24.47 13.35
C ASN A 169 10.87 -22.95 13.48
N MET A 170 11.09 -22.38 14.68
CA MET A 170 10.83 -20.96 14.92
C MET A 170 11.85 -20.04 14.24
N ASP A 171 13.09 -20.46 14.02
CA ASP A 171 14.07 -19.68 13.25
C ASP A 171 13.60 -19.49 11.80
N ALA A 172 13.18 -20.57 11.15
CA ALA A 172 12.61 -20.53 9.81
C ALA A 172 11.30 -19.73 9.78
N TRP A 173 10.52 -19.75 10.87
CA TRP A 173 9.31 -18.93 10.98
C TRP A 173 9.66 -17.45 11.02
N ILE A 174 10.65 -17.07 11.85
CA ILE A 174 11.17 -15.70 11.95
C ILE A 174 11.65 -15.23 10.58
N ASP A 175 12.45 -16.04 9.87
CA ASP A 175 12.97 -15.67 8.54
C ASP A 175 11.85 -15.38 7.54
N CYS A 176 10.81 -16.23 7.50
CA CYS A 176 9.68 -16.03 6.60
C CYS A 176 8.88 -14.77 6.97
N ILE A 177 8.65 -14.51 8.26
CA ILE A 177 7.92 -13.32 8.70
C ILE A 177 8.76 -12.05 8.47
N ASP A 178 10.06 -12.11 8.69
CA ASP A 178 10.99 -11.01 8.45
C ASP A 178 10.93 -10.61 6.97
N GLU A 179 11.02 -11.58 6.05
CA GLU A 179 10.91 -11.38 4.60
C GLU A 179 9.56 -10.77 4.17
N ILE A 180 8.43 -11.30 4.67
CA ILE A 180 7.10 -10.74 4.36
C ILE A 180 7.01 -9.30 4.88
N SER A 181 7.54 -9.05 6.08
CA SER A 181 7.48 -7.75 6.75
C SER A 181 8.46 -6.71 6.18
N GLU A 182 9.49 -7.11 5.42
CA GLU A 182 10.32 -6.16 4.66
C GLU A 182 9.45 -5.31 3.73
N ASN A 183 8.38 -5.90 3.19
CA ASN A 183 7.62 -5.27 2.14
C ASN A 183 6.41 -4.48 2.64
N SER A 184 5.76 -4.89 3.74
CA SER A 184 4.66 -4.13 4.32
C SER A 184 4.37 -4.56 5.75
N ASP A 185 3.38 -3.95 6.39
CA ASP A 185 2.93 -4.39 7.71
C ASP A 185 2.22 -5.75 7.59
N VAL A 186 2.57 -6.68 8.47
CA VAL A 186 2.02 -8.03 8.57
C VAL A 186 1.05 -8.08 9.74
N VAL A 187 -0.20 -8.46 9.47
CA VAL A 187 -1.22 -8.65 10.52
C VAL A 187 -1.56 -10.13 10.57
N ILE A 188 -1.34 -10.77 11.71
CA ILE A 188 -1.69 -12.17 11.92
C ILE A 188 -2.75 -12.22 13.00
N ARG A 189 -3.98 -12.52 12.59
CA ARG A 189 -5.11 -12.74 13.50
C ARG A 189 -5.16 -14.18 13.94
N ILE A 190 -5.06 -14.41 15.25
CA ILE A 190 -5.20 -15.73 15.87
C ILE A 190 -6.59 -15.83 16.47
N LYS A 191 -7.50 -16.54 15.80
CA LYS A 191 -8.82 -16.87 16.34
C LYS A 191 -8.72 -17.95 17.39
N ASN A 192 -9.58 -17.88 18.41
CA ASN A 192 -9.62 -18.85 19.51
C ASN A 192 -8.28 -18.96 20.27
N SER A 193 -7.53 -17.85 20.32
CA SER A 193 -6.18 -17.77 20.87
C SER A 193 -6.08 -18.27 22.30
N ARG A 194 -7.13 -18.07 23.10
CA ARG A 194 -7.25 -18.60 24.48
C ARG A 194 -7.17 -20.13 24.53
N SER A 195 -7.66 -20.85 23.52
CA SER A 195 -7.51 -22.31 23.45
C SER A 195 -6.04 -22.70 23.28
N LEU A 196 -5.29 -21.99 22.43
CA LEU A 196 -3.87 -22.28 22.24
C LEU A 196 -3.08 -22.01 23.51
N LYS A 197 -3.33 -20.87 24.16
CA LYS A 197 -2.70 -20.51 25.45
C LYS A 197 -2.93 -21.57 26.53
N ASN A 198 -4.15 -22.12 26.62
CA ASN A 198 -4.49 -23.10 27.65
C ASN A 198 -3.96 -24.51 27.34
N LYS A 199 -4.02 -24.96 26.08
CA LYS A 199 -3.64 -26.32 25.68
C LYS A 199 -2.13 -26.46 25.43
N ASN A 200 -1.52 -25.46 24.81
CA ASN A 200 -0.11 -25.45 24.39
C ASN A 200 0.52 -24.09 24.71
N PRO A 201 0.73 -23.75 26.00
CA PRO A 201 1.29 -22.46 26.42
C PRO A 201 2.68 -22.18 25.83
N GLU A 202 3.49 -23.22 25.63
CA GLU A 202 4.83 -23.11 25.02
C GLU A 202 4.74 -22.55 23.59
N ILE A 203 3.86 -23.11 22.74
CA ILE A 203 3.66 -22.65 21.36
C ILE A 203 3.11 -21.22 21.36
N PHE A 204 2.17 -20.94 22.26
CA PHE A 204 1.57 -19.61 22.38
C PHE A 204 2.62 -18.54 22.76
N ASN A 205 3.44 -18.80 23.77
CA ASN A 205 4.49 -17.89 24.21
C ASN A 205 5.55 -17.72 23.12
N SER A 206 5.99 -18.81 22.50
CA SER A 206 6.97 -18.75 21.40
C SER A 206 6.48 -17.93 20.22
N LEU A 207 5.19 -18.00 19.87
CA LEU A 207 4.60 -17.17 18.82
C LEU A 207 4.70 -15.68 19.17
N ILE A 208 4.37 -15.30 20.41
CA ILE A 208 4.47 -13.91 20.88
C ILE A 208 5.92 -13.45 20.87
N GLU A 209 6.82 -14.20 21.51
CA GLU A 209 8.24 -13.87 21.64
C GLU A 209 8.91 -13.74 20.27
N CYS A 210 8.63 -14.65 19.33
CA CYS A 210 9.20 -14.58 17.99
C CYS A 210 8.62 -13.42 17.16
N SER A 211 7.32 -13.10 17.31
CA SER A 211 6.74 -11.89 16.70
C SER A 211 7.37 -10.60 17.24
N GLU A 212 7.59 -10.53 18.55
CA GLU A 212 8.27 -9.41 19.18
C GLU A 212 9.72 -9.32 18.74
N PHE A 213 10.42 -10.45 18.62
CA PHE A 213 11.80 -10.50 18.13
C PHE A 213 11.95 -9.91 16.73
N VAL A 214 11.05 -10.25 15.79
CA VAL A 214 11.04 -9.64 14.44
C VAL A 214 10.87 -8.13 14.54
N ASN A 215 9.93 -7.65 15.37
CA ASN A 215 9.71 -6.22 15.54
C ASN A 215 10.92 -5.50 16.15
N THR A 216 11.57 -6.08 17.16
CA THR A 216 12.79 -5.53 17.76
C THR A 216 13.88 -5.36 16.71
N ARG A 217 14.12 -6.37 15.85
CA ARG A 217 15.06 -6.26 14.73
C ARG A 217 14.74 -5.10 13.78
N LYS A 218 13.45 -4.85 13.49
CA LYS A 218 13.03 -3.72 12.67
C LYS A 218 13.29 -2.39 13.38
N ILE A 219 13.02 -2.29 14.69
CA ILE A 219 13.29 -1.08 15.49
C ILE A 219 14.78 -0.77 15.52
N ASP A 220 15.65 -1.77 15.71
CA ASP A 220 17.10 -1.60 15.72
C ASP A 220 17.63 -1.07 14.37
N GLN A 221 16.91 -1.32 13.28
CA GLN A 221 17.17 -0.77 11.94
C GLN A 221 16.57 0.63 11.72
N GLY A 222 15.98 1.25 12.74
CA GLY A 222 15.31 2.54 12.66
C GLY A 222 13.91 2.49 12.03
N GLU A 223 13.33 1.29 11.89
CA GLU A 223 11.98 1.12 11.41
C GLU A 223 10.95 1.06 12.56
N LYS A 224 9.66 1.01 12.20
CA LYS A 224 8.55 0.82 13.15
C LYS A 224 8.22 -0.66 13.32
N ASN A 225 7.39 -1.00 14.31
CA ASN A 225 6.72 -2.29 14.40
C ASN A 225 5.98 -2.60 13.10
N ARG A 226 6.22 -3.81 12.56
CA ARG A 226 5.62 -4.27 11.30
C ARG A 226 4.76 -5.50 11.48
N VAL A 227 5.03 -6.33 12.48
CA VAL A 227 4.24 -7.53 12.77
C VAL A 227 3.25 -7.21 13.88
N ILE A 228 1.96 -7.38 13.59
CA ILE A 228 0.87 -7.17 14.54
C ILE A 228 0.19 -8.52 14.75
N LEU A 229 0.25 -9.02 15.99
CA LEU A 229 -0.57 -10.15 16.43
C LEU A 229 -1.90 -9.64 16.97
N ASP A 230 -3.01 -10.11 16.39
CA ASP A 230 -4.37 -9.81 16.81
C ASP A 230 -4.96 -11.09 17.44
N LEU A 231 -5.03 -11.13 18.78
CA LEU A 231 -5.42 -12.32 19.54
C LEU A 231 -6.92 -12.23 19.90
N GLU A 232 -7.75 -13.04 19.24
CA GLU A 232 -9.21 -13.13 19.47
C GLU A 232 -9.58 -14.38 20.30
#